data_AF-A0A2S2P345-F1
#
_entry.id   AF-A0A2S2P345-F1
#
_cell.length_a   1.000
_cell.length_b   1.000
_cell.length_c   1.000
_cell.angle_alpha   90.00
_cell.angle_beta   90.00
_cell.angle_gamma   90.00
#
_symmetry.space_group_name_H-M   'P 1'
#
loop_
_entity.id
_entity.type
_entity.pdbx_description
1 polymer ?
#
loop_
_entity_poly.entity_id
_entity_poly.type
_entity_poly.pdbx_seq_one_letter_code
_entity_poly.pdbx_strand_id
1 'polypeptide(L)'
;SMPSAKPGMCCPTCEDNVFENQNISTNSCLLAGQQFQAGSSWHPYLPPNGFDTCTLCHCNNTSLKIKCQRMDCPPLECDQRVAIRPTKRSCCKVCPSTLQTTSKPTGPLVQLAQGDQQVNVESGSDIEILTNGGCSYPVGGPYENGQEWHPKIYSHGEVKCINCKCKDGKVRCDRKKCPKWSSCSDPCCKSVCRRHKRQLFKF
;
A
#
# COMPACT_ATOMS: atom_id res chain seq x y z
N SER A 1 -22.47 -3.48 -29.66
CA SER A 1 -23.64 -2.65 -29.29
C SER A 1 -23.21 -1.61 -28.26
N MET A 2 -23.75 -0.40 -28.35
CA MET A 2 -23.41 0.73 -27.47
C MET A 2 -24.28 0.65 -26.20
N PRO A 3 -23.74 0.89 -24.99
CA PRO A 3 -24.52 0.77 -23.75
C PRO A 3 -25.50 1.93 -23.63
N SER A 4 -26.79 1.62 -23.50
CA SER A 4 -27.86 2.60 -23.26
C SER A 4 -28.36 2.51 -21.82
N ALA A 5 -28.42 3.65 -21.14
CA ALA A 5 -28.93 3.74 -19.78
C ALA A 5 -30.46 3.87 -19.78
N LYS A 6 -31.16 2.97 -19.05
CA LYS A 6 -32.60 3.10 -18.79
C LYS A 6 -32.83 3.90 -17.49
N PRO A 7 -33.86 4.77 -17.40
CA PRO A 7 -34.13 5.56 -16.21
C PRO A 7 -34.45 4.66 -15.00
N GLY A 8 -33.75 4.85 -13.88
CA GLY A 8 -34.00 4.13 -12.62
C GLY A 8 -33.03 3.00 -12.27
N MET A 9 -32.07 2.67 -13.13
CA MET A 9 -31.00 1.71 -12.81
C MET A 9 -29.64 2.40 -12.68
N CYS A 10 -28.89 2.06 -11.63
CA CYS A 10 -27.61 2.69 -11.30
C CYS A 10 -26.45 2.24 -12.22
N CYS A 11 -26.66 1.27 -13.11
CA CYS A 11 -25.66 0.78 -14.06
C CYS A 11 -26.29 0.53 -15.45
N PRO A 12 -25.61 0.92 -16.55
CA PRO A 12 -26.07 0.63 -17.91
C PRO A 12 -25.94 -0.88 -18.19
N THR A 13 -27.03 -1.49 -18.65
CA THR A 13 -27.09 -2.89 -19.08
C THR A 13 -26.95 -2.97 -20.59
N CYS A 14 -26.15 -3.91 -21.09
CA CYS A 14 -26.18 -4.28 -22.50
C CYS A 14 -27.48 -5.07 -22.77
N GLU A 15 -28.20 -4.76 -23.86
CA GLU A 15 -29.33 -5.60 -24.31
C GLU A 15 -28.76 -6.88 -24.93
N ASP A 16 -28.94 -7.99 -24.22
CA ASP A 16 -28.62 -9.32 -24.72
C ASP A 16 -29.59 -9.67 -25.84
N ASN A 17 -29.07 -9.73 -27.07
CA ASN A 17 -29.73 -10.50 -28.12
C ASN A 17 -29.71 -11.97 -27.66
N VAL A 18 -30.89 -12.50 -27.34
CA VAL A 18 -31.11 -13.93 -27.13
C VAL A 18 -30.89 -14.63 -28.47
N PHE A 19 -29.64 -15.01 -28.73
CA PHE A 19 -29.34 -16.08 -29.69
C PHE A 19 -29.28 -17.39 -28.89
N GLU A 20 -30.36 -18.15 -28.94
CA GLU A 20 -30.36 -19.54 -28.53
C GLU A 20 -29.43 -20.38 -29.40
N ASN A 21 -28.65 -21.23 -28.73
CA ASN A 21 -28.01 -22.45 -29.19
C ASN A 21 -26.97 -22.34 -30.32
N GLN A 22 -25.72 -22.12 -29.91
CA GLN A 22 -24.63 -22.95 -30.41
C GLN A 22 -23.83 -23.52 -29.24
N ASN A 23 -23.74 -24.83 -29.24
CA ASN A 23 -22.93 -25.69 -28.39
C ASN A 23 -21.43 -25.39 -28.64
N ILE A 24 -20.97 -24.21 -28.23
CA ILE A 24 -19.56 -23.86 -28.21
C ILE A 24 -19.07 -24.24 -26.83
N SER A 25 -18.25 -25.29 -26.75
CA SER A 25 -17.48 -25.60 -25.55
C SER A 25 -16.75 -24.32 -25.13
N THR A 26 -17.30 -23.59 -24.16
CA THR A 26 -16.67 -22.40 -23.63
C THR A 26 -15.44 -22.89 -22.90
N ASN A 27 -14.29 -22.76 -23.56
CA ASN A 27 -12.98 -23.03 -22.96
C ASN A 27 -12.74 -21.95 -21.88
N SER A 28 -13.40 -22.11 -20.76
CA SER A 28 -13.35 -21.21 -19.61
C SER A 28 -13.42 -22.02 -18.32
N CYS A 29 -12.78 -21.49 -17.29
CA CYS A 29 -12.91 -22.03 -15.94
C CYS A 29 -13.96 -21.25 -15.17
N LEU A 30 -14.69 -21.94 -14.29
CA LEU A 30 -15.67 -21.32 -13.40
C LEU A 30 -15.16 -21.31 -11.95
N LEU A 31 -15.14 -20.14 -11.31
CA LEU A 31 -14.86 -19.98 -9.88
C LEU A 31 -15.91 -19.08 -9.23
N ALA A 32 -16.61 -19.60 -8.23
CA ALA A 32 -17.59 -18.83 -7.44
C ALA A 32 -18.59 -18.03 -8.30
N GLY A 33 -19.06 -18.62 -9.41
CA GLY A 33 -20.01 -17.98 -10.33
C GLY A 33 -19.38 -17.02 -11.36
N GLN A 34 -18.06 -16.83 -11.33
CA GLN A 34 -17.33 -16.01 -12.31
C GLN A 34 -16.61 -16.89 -13.33
N GLN A 35 -16.72 -16.55 -14.61
CA GLN A 35 -16.02 -17.23 -15.70
C GLN A 35 -14.67 -16.56 -16.01
N PHE A 36 -13.65 -17.38 -16.18
CA PHE A 36 -12.28 -16.98 -16.50
C PHE A 36 -11.85 -17.67 -17.80
N GLN A 37 -11.26 -16.92 -18.71
CA GLN A 37 -10.82 -17.46 -20.00
C GLN A 37 -9.75 -18.55 -19.81
N ALA A 38 -9.80 -19.60 -20.61
CA ALA A 38 -8.74 -20.60 -20.67
C ALA A 38 -7.38 -19.94 -20.93
N GLY A 39 -6.37 -20.29 -20.14
CA GLY A 39 -5.04 -19.67 -20.17
C GLY A 39 -4.91 -18.37 -19.37
N SER A 40 -5.99 -17.79 -18.84
CA SER A 40 -5.90 -16.54 -18.06
C SER A 40 -5.31 -16.75 -16.66
N SER A 41 -4.67 -15.69 -16.13
CA SER A 41 -4.17 -15.63 -14.76
C SER A 41 -4.66 -14.36 -14.07
N TRP A 42 -5.00 -14.46 -12.79
CA TRP A 42 -5.56 -13.34 -12.03
C TRP A 42 -5.27 -13.44 -10.53
N HIS A 43 -5.37 -12.30 -9.85
CA HIS A 43 -5.45 -12.24 -8.39
C HIS A 43 -6.92 -12.25 -7.97
N PRO A 44 -7.35 -13.13 -7.04
CA PRO A 44 -8.74 -13.20 -6.63
C PRO A 44 -9.13 -11.97 -5.79
N TYR A 45 -10.40 -11.57 -5.90
CA TYR A 45 -10.98 -10.51 -5.08
C TYR A 45 -11.63 -11.14 -3.83
N LEU A 46 -11.18 -10.73 -2.64
CA LEU A 46 -11.64 -11.23 -1.35
C LEU A 46 -12.30 -10.09 -0.55
N PRO A 47 -13.63 -9.94 -0.57
CA PRO A 47 -14.33 -8.97 0.27
C PRO A 47 -14.07 -9.22 1.78
N PRO A 48 -13.85 -8.18 2.62
CA PRO A 48 -13.78 -6.74 2.31
C PRO A 48 -12.37 -6.26 1.93
N ASN A 49 -11.38 -7.16 1.88
CA ASN A 49 -9.95 -6.86 1.80
C ASN A 49 -9.44 -6.51 0.40
N GLY A 50 -10.25 -6.73 -0.64
CA GLY A 50 -9.93 -6.40 -2.02
C GLY A 50 -9.16 -7.50 -2.75
N PHE A 51 -8.38 -7.15 -3.76
CA PHE A 51 -7.56 -8.11 -4.50
C PHE A 51 -6.41 -8.64 -3.67
N ASP A 52 -6.28 -9.96 -3.62
CA ASP A 52 -5.20 -10.63 -2.93
C ASP A 52 -3.97 -10.76 -3.84
N THR A 53 -3.08 -9.78 -3.74
CA THR A 53 -1.83 -9.71 -4.52
C THR A 53 -0.85 -10.86 -4.26
N CYS A 54 -1.10 -11.68 -3.24
CA CYS A 54 -0.26 -12.84 -2.89
C CYS A 54 -0.71 -14.15 -3.51
N THR A 55 -1.94 -14.23 -4.02
CA THR A 55 -2.46 -15.46 -4.64
C THR A 55 -2.58 -15.25 -6.13
N LEU A 56 -1.89 -16.07 -6.92
CA LEU A 56 -2.06 -16.10 -8.37
C LEU A 56 -2.88 -17.33 -8.75
N CYS A 57 -4.08 -17.09 -9.27
CA CYS A 57 -4.92 -18.12 -9.86
C CYS A 57 -4.68 -18.19 -11.36
N HIS A 58 -4.72 -19.39 -11.92
CA HIS A 58 -4.57 -19.65 -13.34
C HIS A 58 -5.61 -20.67 -13.81
N CYS A 59 -6.25 -20.38 -14.93
CA CYS A 59 -7.16 -21.29 -15.61
C CYS A 59 -6.39 -22.10 -16.66
N ASN A 60 -6.25 -23.41 -16.44
CA ASN A 60 -5.51 -24.25 -17.37
C ASN A 60 -6.23 -24.37 -18.72
N ASN A 61 -5.48 -24.24 -19.83
CA ASN A 61 -6.05 -24.14 -21.17
C ASN A 61 -6.78 -25.42 -21.65
N THR A 62 -6.34 -26.59 -21.18
CA THR A 62 -6.85 -27.89 -21.65
C THR A 62 -7.76 -28.56 -20.64
N SER A 63 -7.35 -28.59 -19.37
CA SER A 63 -8.12 -29.24 -18.31
C SER A 63 -9.26 -28.39 -17.76
N LEU A 64 -9.32 -27.10 -18.09
CA LEU A 64 -10.28 -26.13 -17.57
C LEU A 64 -10.37 -26.13 -16.03
N LYS A 65 -9.27 -26.53 -15.37
CA LYS A 65 -9.12 -26.51 -13.91
C LYS A 65 -8.39 -25.26 -13.48
N ILE A 66 -8.88 -24.66 -12.40
CA ILE A 66 -8.25 -23.52 -11.76
C ILE A 66 -7.24 -24.03 -10.75
N LYS A 67 -6.02 -23.50 -10.85
CA LYS A 67 -4.97 -23.70 -9.85
C LYS A 67 -4.62 -22.34 -9.27
N CYS A 68 -4.70 -22.22 -7.95
CA CYS A 68 -4.29 -21.02 -7.23
C CYS A 68 -3.07 -21.33 -6.38
N GLN A 69 -2.02 -20.54 -6.54
CA GLN A 69 -0.81 -20.63 -5.74
C GLN A 69 -0.65 -19.35 -4.95
N ARG A 70 -0.58 -19.48 -3.63
CA ARG A 70 -0.25 -18.39 -2.73
C ARG A 70 1.26 -18.39 -2.53
N MET A 71 1.89 -17.23 -2.68
CA MET A 71 3.29 -17.06 -2.33
C MET A 71 3.45 -16.76 -0.84
N ASP A 72 4.45 -17.37 -0.22
CA ASP A 72 4.84 -17.10 1.16
C ASP A 72 5.89 -16.00 1.19
N CYS A 73 5.70 -15.04 2.10
CA CYS A 73 6.63 -13.93 2.24
C CYS A 73 7.79 -14.30 3.17
N PRO A 74 9.01 -13.83 2.85
CA PRO A 74 10.15 -14.04 3.72
C PRO A 74 9.94 -13.37 5.09
N PRO A 75 10.53 -13.91 6.16
CA PRO A 75 10.58 -13.25 7.46
C PRO A 75 11.20 -11.85 7.34
N LEU A 76 10.73 -10.92 8.17
CA LEU A 76 11.21 -9.55 8.21
C LEU A 76 12.01 -9.31 9.48
N GLU A 77 13.10 -8.54 9.36
CA GLU A 77 13.97 -8.16 10.47
C GLU A 77 13.47 -6.92 11.25
N CYS A 78 12.35 -6.35 10.82
CA CYS A 78 11.71 -5.20 11.45
C CYS A 78 10.28 -5.57 11.89
N ASP A 79 9.71 -4.77 12.80
CA ASP A 79 8.32 -4.92 13.23
C ASP A 79 7.35 -4.86 12.01
N GLN A 80 6.38 -5.78 11.95
CA GLN A 80 5.38 -5.80 10.89
C GLN A 80 4.57 -4.48 10.75
N ARG A 81 4.51 -3.67 11.81
CA ARG A 81 3.89 -2.34 11.84
C ARG A 81 4.65 -1.31 11.03
N VAL A 82 5.99 -1.44 10.93
CA VAL A 82 6.84 -0.52 10.14
C VAL A 82 7.10 -1.04 8.73
N ALA A 83 6.89 -2.34 8.49
CA ALA A 83 7.08 -2.95 7.18
C ALA A 83 6.06 -2.43 6.15
N ILE A 84 6.55 -2.10 4.96
CA ILE A 84 5.78 -1.45 3.89
C ILE A 84 5.65 -2.33 2.66
N ARG A 85 4.54 -2.21 1.91
CA ARG A 85 4.47 -2.76 0.55
C ARG A 85 5.09 -1.76 -0.43
N PRO A 86 6.16 -2.13 -1.17
CA PRO A 86 6.81 -1.22 -2.11
C PRO A 86 5.88 -0.68 -3.19
N THR A 87 4.88 -1.44 -3.62
CA THR A 87 3.87 -0.99 -4.58
C THR A 87 2.49 -1.55 -4.23
N LYS A 88 1.42 -0.96 -4.79
CA LYS A 88 0.05 -1.49 -4.62
C LYS A 88 -0.13 -2.92 -5.15
N ARG A 89 0.74 -3.36 -6.07
CA ARG A 89 0.74 -4.71 -6.65
C ARG A 89 1.64 -5.69 -5.88
N SER A 90 2.46 -5.21 -4.94
CA SER A 90 3.35 -6.08 -4.17
C SER A 90 2.55 -6.98 -3.24
N CYS A 91 2.87 -8.28 -3.21
CA CYS A 91 2.40 -9.19 -2.16
C CYS A 91 3.10 -8.89 -0.84
N CYS A 92 4.43 -8.99 -0.85
CA CYS A 92 5.23 -8.94 0.36
C CYS A 92 5.55 -7.52 0.81
N LYS A 93 5.65 -7.36 2.12
CA LYS A 93 6.19 -6.17 2.72
C LYS A 93 7.72 -6.26 2.76
N VAL A 94 8.38 -5.12 2.85
CA VAL A 94 9.82 -4.99 3.06
C VAL A 94 10.08 -4.05 4.23
N CYS A 95 11.23 -4.21 4.87
CA CYS A 95 11.71 -3.23 5.83
C CYS A 95 12.18 -1.97 5.10
N PRO A 96 11.76 -0.77 5.54
CA PRO A 96 12.25 0.47 4.95
C PRO A 96 13.76 0.61 5.21
N SER A 97 14.50 1.10 4.21
CA SER A 97 15.97 1.13 4.21
C SER A 97 16.59 2.00 5.31
N THR A 98 15.82 2.90 5.94
CA THR A 98 16.29 3.78 7.03
C THR A 98 16.57 3.05 8.36
N LEU A 99 16.35 1.73 8.42
CA LEU A 99 16.64 0.89 9.58
C LEU A 99 17.96 0.12 9.48
N GLN A 100 18.72 0.24 8.39
CA GLN A 100 19.94 -0.54 8.16
C GLN A 100 21.23 0.01 8.83
N THR A 101 21.11 0.78 9.90
CA THR A 101 22.28 1.24 10.71
C THR A 101 22.29 0.64 12.10
N THR A 102 22.01 -0.65 12.26
CA THR A 102 22.40 -1.39 13.48
C THR A 102 22.70 -2.87 13.21
N SER A 103 23.64 -3.18 12.32
CA SER A 103 24.41 -4.41 12.46
C SER A 103 25.86 -4.07 12.75
N LYS A 104 26.25 -4.23 14.02
CA LYS A 104 27.65 -4.32 14.45
C LYS A 104 28.41 -5.33 13.57
N PRO A 105 29.66 -5.03 13.21
CA PRO A 105 30.71 -6.02 13.34
C PRO A 105 31.62 -5.61 14.51
N THR A 106 31.56 -6.41 15.56
CA THR A 106 32.52 -6.41 16.67
C THR A 106 33.82 -7.05 16.17
N GLY A 107 34.96 -6.33 16.22
CA GLY A 107 36.29 -6.90 15.99
C GLY A 107 37.39 -5.82 16.02
N PRO A 108 38.58 -6.05 16.64
CA PRO A 108 39.46 -4.98 17.13
C PRO A 108 40.54 -4.51 16.14
N LEU A 109 40.99 -3.27 16.38
CA LEU A 109 42.08 -2.49 15.77
C LEU A 109 43.34 -3.27 15.35
N VAL A 110 43.82 -3.07 14.09
CA VAL A 110 45.24 -2.85 13.70
C VAL A 110 45.30 -1.99 12.40
N GLN A 111 46.35 -1.19 12.29
CA GLN A 111 46.61 0.03 11.50
C GLN A 111 47.04 -0.10 10.02
N LEU A 112 46.92 1.07 9.35
CA LEU A 112 47.77 1.66 8.29
C LEU A 112 47.71 1.12 6.84
N ALA A 113 47.18 1.94 5.91
CA ALA A 113 47.89 2.39 4.71
C ALA A 113 47.08 3.46 3.94
N GLN A 114 47.79 4.47 3.43
CA GLN A 114 47.30 5.60 2.63
C GLN A 114 46.78 5.13 1.26
N GLY A 115 45.74 5.82 0.75
CA GLY A 115 45.29 5.69 -0.63
C GLY A 115 44.04 6.51 -0.91
N ASP A 116 44.22 7.66 -1.56
CA ASP A 116 43.17 8.52 -2.11
C ASP A 116 42.24 7.74 -3.05
N GLN A 117 41.08 7.30 -2.56
CA GLN A 117 39.92 6.96 -3.39
C GLN A 117 38.63 7.43 -2.73
N GLN A 118 38.15 8.54 -3.28
CA GLN A 118 36.89 9.24 -3.13
C GLN A 118 35.69 8.32 -2.77
N VAL A 119 35.39 8.22 -1.48
CA VAL A 119 34.09 7.73 -0.98
C VAL A 119 33.11 8.89 -1.11
N ASN A 120 32.14 8.75 -2.01
CA ASN A 120 31.12 9.75 -2.28
C ASN A 120 30.32 10.06 -1.00
N VAL A 121 30.37 11.32 -0.61
CA VAL A 121 29.73 11.94 0.55
C VAL A 121 28.24 12.13 0.25
N GLU A 122 27.37 11.27 0.78
CA GLU A 122 25.94 11.55 0.97
C GLU A 122 25.47 11.22 2.41
N SER A 123 26.40 11.25 3.37
CA SER A 123 26.13 10.84 4.75
C SER A 123 26.44 11.90 5.80
N GLY A 124 26.92 13.08 5.40
CA GLY A 124 27.23 14.17 6.32
C GLY A 124 25.98 14.79 6.94
N SER A 125 24.98 15.12 6.11
CA SER A 125 23.76 15.80 6.54
C SER A 125 22.92 14.98 7.50
N ASP A 126 22.77 13.69 7.22
CA ASP A 126 21.87 12.82 7.98
C ASP A 126 22.43 12.52 9.37
N ILE A 127 23.74 12.30 9.45
CA ILE A 127 24.45 12.15 10.72
C ILE A 127 24.38 13.45 11.50
N GLU A 128 24.61 14.59 10.84
CA GLU A 128 24.57 15.92 11.46
C GLU A 128 23.19 16.24 12.06
N ILE A 129 22.10 15.98 11.30
CA ILE A 129 20.72 16.14 11.76
C ILE A 129 20.47 15.29 13.01
N LEU A 130 20.88 14.02 13.01
CA LEU A 130 20.70 13.12 14.15
C LEU A 130 21.52 13.56 15.38
N THR A 131 22.77 14.01 15.19
CA THR A 131 23.60 14.54 16.29
C THR A 131 23.05 15.83 16.89
N ASN A 132 22.36 16.65 16.08
CA ASN A 132 21.71 17.89 16.53
C ASN A 132 20.30 17.67 17.13
N GLY A 133 20.00 16.44 17.59
CA GLY A 133 18.73 16.09 18.21
C GLY A 133 17.60 15.84 17.21
N GLY A 134 17.93 15.65 15.93
CA GLY A 134 17.00 15.20 14.91
C GLY A 134 16.51 13.78 15.13
N CYS A 135 15.42 13.43 14.47
CA CYS A 135 14.71 12.17 14.65
C CYS A 135 14.81 11.31 13.39
N SER A 136 15.13 10.03 13.60
CA SER A 136 14.90 9.00 12.58
C SER A 136 13.44 8.56 12.61
N TYR A 137 12.84 8.40 11.44
CA TYR A 137 11.47 7.94 11.27
C TYR A 137 11.41 6.83 10.22
N PRO A 138 10.55 5.80 10.38
CA PRO A 138 10.62 4.62 9.51
C PRO A 138 10.28 4.88 8.04
N VAL A 139 9.55 5.95 7.72
CA VAL A 139 9.08 6.25 6.36
C VAL A 139 9.32 7.72 6.03
N GLY A 140 10.51 8.01 5.51
CA GLY A 140 11.03 9.37 5.27
C GLY A 140 11.89 9.89 6.43
N GLY A 141 12.63 10.98 6.20
CA GLY A 141 13.59 11.54 7.15
C GLY A 141 15.02 11.02 6.94
N PRO A 142 16.03 11.60 7.62
CA PRO A 142 15.97 12.19 8.97
C PRO A 142 15.25 13.55 9.07
N TYR A 143 14.65 13.81 10.23
CA TYR A 143 13.90 15.04 10.53
C TYR A 143 14.65 15.90 11.55
N GLU A 144 14.69 17.22 11.35
CA GLU A 144 15.37 18.15 12.25
C GLU A 144 14.65 18.29 13.61
N ASN A 145 15.38 18.69 14.64
CA ASN A 145 14.79 18.96 15.95
C ASN A 145 13.75 20.09 15.84
N GLY A 146 12.53 19.85 16.30
CA GLY A 146 11.41 20.79 16.20
C GLY A 146 10.61 20.68 14.90
N GLN A 147 11.06 19.90 13.90
CA GLN A 147 10.35 19.74 12.64
C GLN A 147 8.99 19.06 12.86
N GLU A 148 7.96 19.58 12.18
CA GLU A 148 6.62 19.02 12.14
C GLU A 148 6.28 18.54 10.72
N TRP A 149 5.67 17.37 10.60
CA TRP A 149 5.31 16.80 9.30
C TRP A 149 4.07 15.91 9.37
N HIS A 150 3.44 15.72 8.21
CA HIS A 150 2.44 14.67 8.02
C HIS A 150 3.10 13.44 7.39
N PRO A 151 2.91 12.23 7.97
CA PRO A 151 3.55 11.04 7.43
C PRO A 151 2.93 10.66 6.09
N LYS A 152 3.76 10.19 5.15
CA LYS A 152 3.32 9.66 3.86
C LYS A 152 3.15 8.16 3.96
N ILE A 153 1.95 7.65 3.67
CA ILE A 153 1.68 6.22 3.51
C ILE A 153 1.67 5.91 2.01
N TYR A 154 2.49 4.95 1.58
CA TYR A 154 2.69 4.62 0.16
C TYR A 154 1.40 4.42 -0.65
N SER A 155 0.35 3.88 -0.04
CA SER A 155 -0.95 3.63 -0.71
C SER A 155 -1.87 4.85 -0.82
N HIS A 156 -1.72 5.85 0.07
CA HIS A 156 -2.66 6.97 0.25
C HIS A 156 -2.00 8.36 0.19
N GLY A 157 -0.68 8.43 -0.03
CA GLY A 157 0.07 9.68 0.04
C GLY A 157 0.13 10.22 1.47
N GLU A 158 0.20 11.53 1.61
CA GLU A 158 0.31 12.21 2.90
C GLU A 158 -0.96 12.10 3.75
N VAL A 159 -0.81 11.61 4.99
CA VAL A 159 -1.93 11.44 5.92
C VAL A 159 -2.17 12.73 6.69
N LYS A 160 -2.99 13.60 6.11
CA LYS A 160 -3.32 14.94 6.63
C LYS A 160 -3.92 14.97 8.04
N CYS A 161 -4.40 13.83 8.55
CA CYS A 161 -4.94 13.73 9.91
C CYS A 161 -3.92 13.43 11.01
N ILE A 162 -2.69 13.12 10.66
CA ILE A 162 -1.65 12.78 11.63
C ILE A 162 -0.59 13.87 11.55
N ASN A 163 -0.32 14.56 12.65
CA ASN A 163 0.82 15.47 12.74
C ASN A 163 1.89 14.80 13.61
N CYS A 164 3.09 14.67 13.06
CA CYS A 164 4.27 14.16 13.74
C CYS A 164 5.22 15.31 14.03
N LYS A 165 5.80 15.31 15.23
CA LYS A 165 6.80 16.28 15.68
C LYS A 165 8.05 15.56 16.15
N CYS A 166 9.20 16.05 15.70
CA CYS A 166 10.50 15.67 16.25
C CYS A 166 10.85 16.58 17.42
N LYS A 167 11.21 15.99 18.56
CA LYS A 167 11.79 16.72 19.69
C LYS A 167 12.85 15.87 20.37
N ASP A 168 14.10 16.35 20.34
CA ASP A 168 15.25 15.77 21.03
C ASP A 168 15.42 14.26 20.74
N GLY A 169 15.42 13.90 19.45
CA GLY A 169 15.53 12.52 18.97
C GLY A 169 14.25 11.69 19.10
N LYS A 170 13.18 12.22 19.69
CA LYS A 170 11.91 11.52 19.86
C LYS A 170 10.82 12.02 18.91
N VAL A 171 10.27 11.09 18.14
CA VAL A 171 9.07 11.34 17.32
C VAL A 171 7.81 11.18 18.16
N ARG A 172 6.92 12.17 18.10
CA ARG A 172 5.55 12.12 18.64
C ARG A 172 4.56 12.39 17.53
N CYS A 173 3.64 11.46 17.29
CA CYS A 173 2.60 11.60 16.27
C CYS A 173 1.22 11.56 16.89
N ASP A 174 0.42 12.60 16.63
CA ASP A 174 -0.93 12.75 17.14
C ASP A 174 -1.94 12.77 15.99
N ARG A 175 -3.02 11.99 16.14
CA ARG A 175 -4.12 11.98 15.18
C ARG A 175 -5.17 13.00 15.62
N LYS A 176 -5.47 13.96 14.73
CA LYS A 176 -6.59 14.88 14.90
C LYS A 176 -7.91 14.11 14.97
N LYS A 177 -8.67 14.30 16.04
CA LYS A 177 -10.02 13.77 16.19
C LYS A 177 -10.98 14.68 15.43
N CYS A 178 -11.78 14.10 14.55
CA CYS A 178 -12.79 14.83 13.78
C CYS A 178 -14.17 14.62 14.39
N PRO A 179 -14.81 15.67 14.92
CA PRO A 179 -16.22 15.65 15.29
C PRO A 179 -17.11 15.17 14.13
N LYS A 180 -18.28 14.57 14.44
CA LYS A 180 -19.25 14.11 13.44
C LYS A 180 -19.72 15.25 12.50
N TRP A 181 -19.77 16.49 13.01
CA TRP A 181 -20.15 17.71 12.29
C TRP A 181 -18.96 18.56 11.81
N SER A 182 -17.76 17.97 11.72
CA SER A 182 -16.59 18.70 11.22
C SER A 182 -16.87 19.32 9.85
N SER A 183 -16.33 20.51 9.61
CA SER A 183 -16.38 21.12 8.28
C SER A 183 -15.78 20.20 7.23
N CYS A 184 -16.48 20.02 6.11
CA CYS A 184 -16.01 19.25 4.96
C CYS A 184 -14.82 19.92 4.24
N SER A 185 -14.43 21.13 4.65
CA SER A 185 -13.29 21.88 4.12
C SER A 185 -11.96 21.43 4.73
N ASP A 186 -11.96 20.91 5.96
CA ASP A 186 -10.74 20.44 6.61
C ASP A 186 -10.20 19.17 5.89
N PRO A 187 -8.98 19.19 5.32
CA PRO A 187 -8.41 18.05 4.60
C PRO A 187 -8.36 16.76 5.43
N CYS A 188 -8.16 16.85 6.74
CA CYS A 188 -8.23 15.71 7.64
C CYS A 188 -9.68 15.22 7.79
N CYS A 189 -10.61 16.12 8.13
CA CYS A 189 -11.97 15.73 8.50
C CYS A 189 -12.94 15.54 7.33
N LYS A 190 -12.49 15.82 6.11
CA LYS A 190 -13.26 15.69 4.86
C LYS A 190 -13.91 14.32 4.69
N SER A 191 -13.20 13.24 5.00
CA SER A 191 -13.71 11.87 4.86
C SER A 191 -14.84 11.56 5.86
N VAL A 192 -14.67 11.98 7.12
CA VAL A 192 -15.67 11.83 8.20
C VAL A 192 -16.92 12.64 7.88
N CYS A 193 -16.75 13.91 7.51
CA CYS A 193 -17.87 14.78 7.11
C CYS A 193 -18.65 14.20 5.93
N ARG A 194 -17.96 13.73 4.87
CA ARG A 194 -18.61 13.11 3.69
C ARG A 194 -19.38 11.85 4.05
N ARG A 195 -18.83 10.98 4.91
CA ARG A 195 -19.52 9.77 5.36
C ARG A 195 -20.80 10.13 6.14
N HIS A 196 -20.72 11.11 7.03
CA HIS A 196 -21.86 11.55 7.81
C HIS A 196 -22.97 12.18 6.95
N LYS A 197 -22.61 13.07 6.00
CA LYS A 197 -23.57 13.61 5.03
C LYS A 197 -24.28 12.51 4.24
N ARG A 198 -23.57 11.50 3.75
CA ARG A 198 -24.18 10.36 3.04
C ARG A 198 -25.17 9.57 3.91
N GLN A 199 -24.98 9.52 5.23
CA GLN A 199 -25.91 8.83 6.13
C GLN A 199 -27.17 9.66 6.38
N LEU A 200 -27.07 10.98 6.43
CA LEU A 200 -28.21 11.88 6.63
C LEU A 200 -29.12 12.01 5.40
N PHE A 201 -28.55 11.97 4.19
CA PHE A 201 -29.30 12.11 2.93
C PHE A 201 -29.61 10.76 2.26
N LYS A 202 -29.70 9.66 3.02
CA LYS A 202 -30.25 8.39 2.56
C LYS A 202 -31.77 8.42 2.69
N PHE A 203 -32.43 9.17 1.80
CA PHE A 203 -33.86 9.09 1.52
C PHE A 203 -34.05 9.33 0.03
#